data_AF-M1BZI2-F1
#
_entry.id   AF-M1BZI2-F1
#
_cell.length_a   1.000
_cell.length_b   1.000
_cell.length_c   1.000
_cell.angle_alpha   90.00
_cell.angle_beta   90.00
_cell.angle_gamma   90.00
#
_symmetry.space_group_name_H-M   'P 1'
#
loop_
_entity.id
_entity.type
_entity.pdbx_description
1 polymer ?
#
loop_
_entity_poly.entity_id
_entity_poly.type
_entity_poly.pdbx_seq_one_letter_code
_entity_poly.pdbx_strand_id
1 'polypeptide(L)'
;MTAKSPTSFGFVAMMDDPLTVGPEPNSRIVGRAQGIYGSANQNEGALLMTLNFVFTTGKYNGSTLSVLGRNPVFHQYREMPIVGGSGVFRLAQGIATGIATAKTYWFNLTSGDAVVEYNVMVLCCEPSCISKGLWTRIGGDYFSWDYWAE
;
A
#
# COMPACT_ATOMS: atom_id res chain seq x y z
N MET A 1 -14.52 -3.74 -20.23
CA MET A 1 -15.96 -3.51 -19.98
C MET A 1 -16.25 -3.85 -18.52
N THR A 2 -16.37 -2.85 -17.67
CA THR A 2 -16.69 -2.97 -16.22
C THR A 2 -17.98 -2.23 -15.85
N ALA A 3 -18.52 -1.41 -16.77
CA ALA A 3 -19.60 -0.45 -16.54
C ALA A 3 -20.95 -1.04 -16.08
N LYS A 4 -21.17 -2.35 -16.22
CA LYS A 4 -22.38 -3.05 -15.74
C LYS A 4 -22.14 -3.86 -14.47
N SER A 5 -20.91 -3.96 -13.99
CA SER A 5 -20.60 -4.72 -12.78
C SER A 5 -20.76 -3.81 -11.56
N PRO A 6 -21.59 -4.18 -10.56
CA PRO A 6 -21.73 -3.40 -9.33
C PRO A 6 -20.41 -3.33 -8.52
N THR A 7 -19.49 -4.26 -8.75
CA THR A 7 -18.16 -4.31 -8.10
C THR A 7 -17.03 -3.88 -9.03
N SER A 8 -17.35 -3.44 -10.25
CA SER A 8 -16.36 -3.23 -11.32
C SER A 8 -15.49 -4.46 -11.61
N PHE A 9 -16.01 -5.66 -11.42
CA PHE A 9 -15.28 -6.92 -11.65
C PHE A 9 -14.54 -6.93 -13.00
N GLY A 10 -13.27 -7.33 -12.98
CA GLY A 10 -12.39 -7.32 -14.15
C GLY A 10 -11.71 -5.97 -14.41
N PHE A 11 -11.98 -4.94 -13.60
CA PHE A 11 -11.17 -3.72 -13.59
C PHE A 11 -9.74 -4.04 -13.15
N VAL A 12 -8.76 -3.43 -13.80
CA VAL A 12 -7.34 -3.56 -13.48
C VAL A 12 -6.69 -2.20 -13.67
N ALA A 13 -5.86 -1.79 -12.72
CA ALA A 13 -5.09 -0.55 -12.77
C ALA A 13 -3.66 -0.76 -12.30
N MET A 14 -2.74 -0.05 -12.96
CA MET A 14 -1.37 0.11 -12.50
C MET A 14 -1.34 1.22 -11.45
N MET A 15 -0.58 0.98 -10.38
CA MET A 15 -0.37 1.94 -9.30
C MET A 15 1.10 2.31 -9.23
N ASP A 16 1.34 3.60 -9.14
CA ASP A 16 2.58 4.17 -8.67
C ASP A 16 2.16 5.32 -7.75
N ASP A 17 2.17 5.05 -6.45
CA ASP A 17 1.58 5.91 -5.43
C ASP A 17 2.61 6.32 -4.36
N PRO A 18 2.57 7.55 -3.82
CA PRO A 18 3.49 7.98 -2.77
C PRO A 18 3.19 7.30 -1.43
N LEU A 19 4.25 6.86 -0.73
CA LEU A 19 4.19 6.46 0.68
C LEU A 19 4.66 7.60 1.58
N THR A 20 3.85 8.00 2.56
CA THR A 20 4.11 9.14 3.45
C THR A 20 4.10 8.74 4.93
N VAL A 21 4.69 9.59 5.79
CA VAL A 21 4.70 9.38 7.25
C VAL A 21 3.36 9.70 7.92
N GLY A 22 2.52 10.50 7.27
CA GLY A 22 1.20 10.92 7.74
C GLY A 22 0.21 11.10 6.58
N PRO A 23 -1.08 11.29 6.88
CA PRO A 23 -2.14 11.37 5.87
C PRO A 23 -2.16 12.70 5.10
N GLU A 24 -1.46 13.72 5.57
CA GLU A 24 -1.46 15.05 4.97
C GLU A 24 -0.73 15.05 3.60
N PRO A 25 -1.22 15.80 2.60
CA PRO A 25 -0.61 15.81 1.26
C PRO A 25 0.86 16.26 1.21
N ASN A 26 1.27 17.11 2.16
CA ASN A 26 2.65 17.61 2.30
C ASN A 26 3.51 16.75 3.23
N SER A 27 2.96 15.64 3.72
CA SER A 27 3.67 14.74 4.60
C SER A 27 4.90 14.16 3.91
N ARG A 28 5.98 14.00 4.68
CA ARG A 28 7.26 13.52 4.15
C ARG A 28 7.09 12.18 3.46
N ILE A 29 7.49 12.13 2.19
CA ILE A 29 7.53 10.90 1.39
C ILE A 29 8.67 10.01 1.90
N VAL A 30 8.37 8.74 2.15
CA VAL A 30 9.32 7.73 2.62
C VAL A 30 9.61 6.64 1.58
N GLY A 31 8.78 6.57 0.55
CA GLY A 31 8.85 5.54 -0.48
C GLY A 31 7.70 5.64 -1.46
N ARG A 32 7.47 4.57 -2.20
CA ARG A 32 6.37 4.44 -3.16
C ARG A 32 5.72 3.06 -3.10
N ALA A 33 4.42 2.98 -3.32
CA ALA A 33 3.70 1.74 -3.53
C ALA A 33 3.54 1.54 -5.04
N GLN A 34 4.13 0.47 -5.56
CA GLN A 34 4.25 0.21 -6.99
C GLN A 34 3.71 -1.17 -7.34
N GLY A 35 2.83 -1.27 -8.33
CA GLY A 35 2.28 -2.55 -8.75
C GLY A 35 0.97 -2.45 -9.49
N ILE A 36 0.10 -3.42 -9.25
CA ILE A 36 -1.18 -3.58 -9.91
C ILE A 36 -2.25 -3.95 -8.89
N TYR A 37 -3.45 -3.41 -9.08
CA TYR A 37 -4.63 -3.87 -8.38
C TYR A 37 -5.79 -4.10 -9.35
N GLY A 38 -6.69 -5.01 -8.99
CA GLY A 38 -7.86 -5.28 -9.83
C GLY A 38 -9.05 -5.77 -9.04
N SER A 39 -10.25 -5.43 -9.49
CA SER A 39 -11.50 -5.91 -8.88
C SER A 39 -11.71 -7.38 -9.22
N ALA A 40 -11.55 -8.24 -8.22
CA ALA A 40 -11.47 -9.69 -8.39
C ALA A 40 -12.65 -10.44 -7.75
N ASN A 41 -13.65 -9.72 -7.23
CA ASN A 41 -14.83 -10.31 -6.60
C ASN A 41 -16.12 -9.80 -7.26
N GLN A 42 -17.03 -10.71 -7.60
CA GLN A 42 -18.29 -10.39 -8.29
C GLN A 42 -19.40 -9.90 -7.34
N ASN A 43 -19.28 -10.22 -6.05
CA ASN A 43 -20.31 -10.01 -5.04
C ASN A 43 -19.98 -8.87 -4.06
N GLU A 44 -18.70 -8.53 -3.93
CA GLU A 44 -18.20 -7.49 -3.01
C GLU A 44 -17.14 -6.63 -3.71
N GLY A 45 -17.04 -5.36 -3.33
CA GLY A 45 -15.91 -4.50 -3.72
C GLY A 45 -14.61 -4.98 -3.07
N ALA A 46 -13.95 -5.95 -3.66
CA ALA A 46 -12.68 -6.47 -3.18
C ALA A 46 -11.64 -6.50 -4.29
N LEU A 47 -10.48 -5.93 -3.98
CA LEU A 47 -9.35 -5.86 -4.89
C LEU A 47 -8.38 -7.03 -4.66
N LEU A 48 -7.81 -7.56 -5.73
CA LEU A 48 -6.53 -8.27 -5.68
C LEU A 48 -5.43 -7.21 -5.70
N MET A 49 -4.57 -7.22 -4.70
CA MET A 49 -3.40 -6.34 -4.62
C MET A 49 -2.14 -7.15 -4.94
N THR A 50 -1.35 -6.68 -5.90
CA THR A 50 0.00 -7.21 -6.19
C THR A 50 0.94 -6.02 -6.32
N LEU A 51 1.62 -5.68 -5.22
CA LEU A 51 2.41 -4.46 -5.14
C LEU A 51 3.68 -4.64 -4.33
N ASN A 52 4.61 -3.71 -4.52
CA ASN A 52 5.79 -3.53 -3.71
C ASN A 52 5.73 -2.19 -2.98
N PHE A 53 6.05 -2.20 -1.68
CA PHE A 53 6.49 -0.99 -0.99
C PHE A 53 7.98 -0.80 -1.25
N VAL A 54 8.33 0.26 -1.94
CA VAL A 54 9.71 0.62 -2.31
C VAL A 54 10.16 1.78 -1.45
N PHE A 55 11.03 1.50 -0.48
CA PHE A 55 11.52 2.53 0.45
C PHE A 55 12.68 3.29 -0.15
N THR A 56 12.65 4.63 -0.07
CA THR A 56 13.64 5.52 -0.71
C THR A 56 14.35 6.43 0.30
N THR A 57 14.04 6.31 1.58
CA THR A 57 14.61 7.15 2.64
C THR A 57 14.92 6.37 3.92
N GLY A 58 15.78 6.93 4.77
CA GLY A 58 16.07 6.40 6.10
C GLY A 58 16.75 5.03 6.11
N LYS A 59 16.59 4.29 7.21
CA LYS A 59 17.22 2.97 7.45
C LYS A 59 16.89 1.93 6.38
N TYR A 60 15.72 2.04 5.76
CA TYR A 60 15.21 1.05 4.80
C TYR A 60 15.42 1.47 3.33
N ASN A 61 16.13 2.56 3.07
CA ASN A 61 16.38 3.06 1.72
C ASN A 61 16.94 1.95 0.80
N GLY A 62 16.35 1.80 -0.39
CA GLY A 62 16.71 0.78 -1.37
C GLY A 62 16.16 -0.61 -1.08
N SER A 63 15.42 -0.80 0.03
CA SER A 63 14.78 -2.06 0.37
C SER A 63 13.32 -2.09 -0.09
N THR A 64 12.77 -3.29 -0.26
CA THR A 64 11.37 -3.45 -0.67
C THR A 64 10.65 -4.51 0.15
N LEU A 65 9.33 -4.36 0.26
CA LEU A 65 8.42 -5.41 0.74
C LEU A 65 7.39 -5.71 -0.34
N SER A 66 7.12 -6.98 -0.59
CA SER A 66 6.17 -7.44 -1.61
C SER A 66 4.87 -7.91 -0.95
N VAL A 67 3.74 -7.46 -1.48
CA VAL A 67 2.38 -7.78 -1.03
C VAL A 67 1.63 -8.51 -2.14
N LEU A 68 0.99 -9.61 -1.78
CA LEU A 68 0.07 -10.35 -2.64
C LEU A 68 -1.15 -10.74 -1.82
N GLY A 69 -2.28 -10.06 -2.00
CA GLY A 69 -3.42 -10.29 -1.10
C GLY A 69 -4.76 -9.78 -1.59
N ARG A 70 -5.81 -10.28 -0.93
CA ARG A 70 -7.19 -9.79 -1.10
C ARG A 70 -7.43 -8.58 -0.19
N ASN A 71 -8.02 -7.53 -0.74
CA ASN A 71 -8.32 -6.28 -0.06
C ASN A 71 -9.82 -5.91 -0.19
N PRO A 72 -10.69 -6.36 0.74
CA PRO A 72 -12.10 -5.97 0.77
C PRO A 72 -12.23 -4.51 1.23
N VAL A 73 -12.43 -3.56 0.30
CA VAL A 73 -12.15 -2.14 0.59
C VAL A 73 -13.11 -1.47 1.57
N PHE A 74 -14.27 -2.09 1.80
CA PHE A 74 -15.29 -1.60 2.74
C PHE A 74 -15.17 -2.21 4.15
N HIS A 75 -14.25 -3.16 4.35
CA HIS A 75 -14.00 -3.73 5.68
C HIS A 75 -13.11 -2.80 6.50
N GLN A 76 -13.42 -2.67 7.80
CA GLN A 76 -12.64 -1.83 8.72
C GLN A 76 -11.21 -2.34 8.93
N TYR A 77 -11.03 -3.66 8.96
CA TYR A 77 -9.75 -4.34 9.14
C TYR A 77 -9.47 -5.22 7.93
N ARG A 78 -8.34 -4.97 7.27
CA ARG A 78 -7.95 -5.62 6.03
C ARG A 78 -6.52 -6.08 6.16
N GLU A 79 -6.33 -7.37 6.26
CA GLU A 79 -5.02 -7.99 6.39
C GLU A 79 -4.55 -8.51 5.03
N MET A 80 -3.36 -8.11 4.63
CA MET A 80 -2.68 -8.63 3.44
C MET A 80 -1.32 -9.19 3.85
N PRO A 81 -0.96 -10.39 3.34
CA PRO A 81 0.32 -11.00 3.67
C PRO A 81 1.44 -10.28 2.91
N ILE A 82 2.55 -10.08 3.62
CA ILE A 82 3.84 -9.84 2.98
C ILE A 82 4.33 -11.20 2.43
N VAL A 83 4.78 -11.25 1.18
CA VAL A 83 5.23 -12.51 0.54
C VAL A 83 6.74 -12.54 0.27
N GLY A 84 7.43 -11.42 0.53
CA GLY A 84 8.88 -11.33 0.43
C GLY A 84 9.37 -9.90 0.58
N GLY A 85 10.68 -9.74 0.39
CA GLY A 85 11.33 -8.45 0.43
C GLY A 85 12.76 -8.50 -0.10
N SER A 86 13.34 -7.31 -0.30
CA SER A 86 14.72 -7.11 -0.76
C SER A 86 15.47 -6.17 0.17
N GLY A 87 16.78 -6.01 -0.04
CA GLY A 87 17.63 -5.16 0.80
C GLY A 87 17.69 -5.68 2.24
N VAL A 88 17.32 -4.85 3.21
CA VAL A 88 17.24 -5.23 4.63
C VAL A 88 16.18 -6.29 4.92
N PHE A 89 15.18 -6.42 4.05
CA PHE A 89 14.12 -7.41 4.13
C PHE A 89 14.44 -8.67 3.32
N ARG A 90 15.68 -8.82 2.87
CA ARG A 90 16.16 -10.03 2.18
C ARG A 90 16.00 -11.23 3.11
N LEU A 91 15.47 -12.33 2.59
CA LEU A 91 15.05 -13.52 3.34
C LEU A 91 13.78 -13.36 4.20
N ALA A 92 12.93 -12.36 3.95
CA ALA A 92 11.52 -12.41 4.39
C ALA A 92 10.71 -13.55 3.70
N GLN A 93 11.37 -14.59 3.21
CA GLN A 93 10.81 -15.66 2.40
C GLN A 93 10.35 -16.84 3.27
N GLY A 94 9.15 -17.33 2.98
CA GLY A 94 8.66 -18.66 3.37
C GLY A 94 7.30 -18.61 4.03
N ILE A 95 7.17 -17.73 5.01
CA ILE A 95 5.94 -17.28 5.65
C ILE A 95 6.36 -15.92 6.16
N ALA A 96 6.22 -14.84 5.40
CA ALA A 96 6.31 -13.56 6.07
C ALA A 96 5.10 -13.53 7.01
N THR A 97 5.34 -13.83 8.29
CA THR A 97 4.45 -13.54 9.40
C THR A 97 4.51 -12.04 9.57
N GLY A 98 3.99 -11.37 8.55
CA GLY A 98 4.02 -9.95 8.40
C GLY A 98 2.68 -9.55 7.85
N ILE A 99 1.97 -8.79 8.66
CA ILE A 99 0.62 -8.37 8.38
C ILE A 99 0.73 -6.91 8.00
N ALA A 100 0.28 -6.59 6.78
CA ALA A 100 -0.08 -5.25 6.43
C ALA A 100 -1.57 -5.08 6.76
N THR A 101 -1.91 -4.39 7.85
CA THR A 101 -3.30 -3.97 8.08
C THR A 101 -3.56 -2.65 7.38
N ALA A 102 -4.62 -2.59 6.58
CA ALA A 102 -4.99 -1.40 5.84
C ALA A 102 -6.29 -0.79 6.36
N LYS A 103 -6.29 0.51 6.66
CA LYS A 103 -7.49 1.28 7.07
C LYS A 103 -7.66 2.49 6.16
N THR A 104 -8.83 2.62 5.54
CA THR A 104 -9.12 3.78 4.69
C THR A 104 -9.38 4.99 5.57
N TYR A 105 -8.57 6.03 5.41
CA TYR A 105 -8.69 7.30 6.13
C TYR A 105 -9.62 8.27 5.40
N TRP A 106 -9.46 8.37 4.09
CA TRP A 106 -10.27 9.23 3.22
C TRP A 106 -10.51 8.52 1.90
N PHE A 107 -11.70 8.67 1.33
CA PHE A 107 -12.04 8.12 0.02
C PHE A 107 -13.03 9.04 -0.70
N ASN A 108 -12.69 9.44 -1.91
CA ASN A 108 -13.55 10.19 -2.81
C ASN A 108 -14.15 9.24 -3.86
N LEU A 109 -15.44 8.97 -3.73
CA LEU A 109 -16.17 8.09 -4.64
C LEU A 109 -16.27 8.64 -6.07
N THR A 110 -16.16 9.96 -6.25
CA THR A 110 -16.29 10.61 -7.55
C THR A 110 -14.99 10.54 -8.35
N SER A 111 -13.84 10.79 -7.72
CA SER A 111 -12.54 10.69 -8.39
C SER A 111 -11.92 9.29 -8.31
N GLY A 112 -12.32 8.49 -7.31
CA GLY A 112 -11.68 7.21 -6.99
C GLY A 112 -10.46 7.34 -6.08
N ASP A 113 -10.11 8.55 -5.62
CA ASP A 113 -8.92 8.77 -4.80
C ASP A 113 -9.12 8.30 -3.36
N ALA A 114 -8.11 7.66 -2.80
CA ALA A 114 -8.11 7.17 -1.42
C ALA A 114 -6.82 7.52 -0.69
N VAL A 115 -6.91 7.84 0.60
CA VAL A 115 -5.77 7.81 1.54
C VAL A 115 -5.96 6.61 2.45
N VAL A 116 -4.96 5.73 2.50
CA VAL A 116 -5.01 4.47 3.23
C VAL A 116 -3.83 4.37 4.19
N GLU A 117 -4.14 4.14 5.46
CA GLU A 117 -3.18 3.76 6.50
C GLU A 117 -2.77 2.31 6.31
N TYR A 118 -1.49 2.02 6.42
CA TYR A 118 -0.87 0.70 6.39
C TYR A 118 -0.04 0.48 7.66
N ASN A 119 -0.47 -0.39 8.56
CA ASN A 119 0.41 -0.87 9.61
C ASN A 119 1.10 -2.16 9.15
N VAL A 120 2.40 -2.08 8.91
CA VAL A 120 3.19 -3.19 8.38
C VAL A 120 4.08 -3.75 9.49
N MET A 121 3.81 -4.98 9.89
CA MET A 121 4.71 -5.77 10.74
C MET A 121 5.47 -6.75 9.86
N VAL A 122 6.75 -6.95 10.09
CA VAL A 122 7.57 -7.94 9.36
C VAL A 122 8.52 -8.58 10.35
N LEU A 123 8.53 -9.91 10.40
CA LEU A 123 9.55 -10.68 11.09
C LEU A 123 10.72 -10.90 10.13
N CYS A 124 11.90 -10.38 10.48
CA CYS A 124 13.13 -10.60 9.72
C CYS A 124 14.17 -11.31 10.61
N CYS A 125 15.09 -12.06 10.02
CA CYS A 125 16.15 -12.77 10.75
C CYS A 125 17.12 -11.84 11.51
N GLU A 126 17.08 -10.53 11.28
CA GLU A 126 17.91 -9.56 11.98
C GLU A 126 17.13 -8.93 13.16
N PRO A 127 17.66 -8.90 14.41
CA PRO A 127 16.96 -8.42 15.62
C PRO A 127 16.45 -6.96 15.57
N SER A 128 16.78 -6.21 14.52
CA SER A 128 16.50 -4.77 14.39
C SER A 128 15.31 -4.42 13.49
N CYS A 129 14.56 -5.42 13.00
CA CYS A 129 13.46 -5.23 12.06
C CYS A 129 12.10 -5.32 12.76
N ILE A 130 11.62 -4.20 13.30
CA ILE A 130 10.20 -3.99 13.61
C ILE A 130 9.83 -2.63 13.01
N SER A 131 8.98 -2.61 11.99
CA SER A 131 8.44 -1.38 11.41
C SER A 131 7.11 -0.97 12.07
N LYS A 132 6.87 0.34 12.18
CA LYS A 132 5.58 0.93 12.58
C LYS A 132 5.03 1.76 11.40
N GLY A 133 3.70 1.74 11.23
CA GLY A 133 2.83 2.65 10.47
C GLY A 133 3.39 3.38 9.23
N LEU A 134 2.82 3.08 8.07
CA LEU A 134 3.04 3.71 6.76
C LEU A 134 1.70 4.19 6.20
N TRP A 135 1.67 5.22 5.34
CA TRP A 135 0.45 5.68 4.67
C TRP A 135 0.67 5.65 3.16
N THR A 136 -0.34 5.28 2.36
CA THR A 136 -0.29 5.35 0.89
C THR A 136 -1.53 6.06 0.36
N ARG A 137 -1.39 6.80 -0.73
CA ARG A 137 -2.52 7.43 -1.44
C ARG A 137 -2.71 6.79 -2.80
N ILE A 138 -3.88 6.25 -3.09
CA ILE A 138 -4.21 5.58 -4.37
C ILE A 138 -5.12 6.51 -5.19
N GLY A 139 -4.64 7.01 -6.35
CA GLY A 139 -5.39 7.93 -7.22
C GLY A 139 -4.64 9.24 -7.54
N GLY A 140 -4.76 9.71 -8.79
CA GLY A 140 -3.81 10.57 -9.51
C GLY A 140 -3.75 12.07 -9.19
N ASP A 141 -2.73 12.67 -9.82
CA ASP A 141 -2.33 14.07 -9.97
C ASP A 141 -1.58 14.80 -8.82
N TYR A 142 -0.34 15.15 -9.17
CA TYR A 142 0.60 15.99 -8.46
C TYR A 142 0.05 17.39 -8.24
N PHE A 143 0.14 17.91 -7.01
CA PHE A 143 0.02 19.33 -6.75
C PHE A 143 1.17 19.79 -5.85
N SER A 144 1.97 20.72 -6.38
CA SER A 144 3.09 21.41 -5.74
C SER A 144 2.58 22.64 -4.97
N TRP A 145 3.09 22.87 -3.75
CA TRP A 145 3.33 24.19 -3.15
C TRP A 145 4.37 24.07 -2.01
N ASP A 146 5.05 25.19 -1.74
CA ASP A 146 6.32 25.30 -1.03
C ASP A 146 6.31 25.23 0.51
N TYR A 147 7.51 24.92 1.02
CA TYR A 147 8.21 25.51 2.17
C TYR A 147 8.31 24.77 3.53
N TRP A 148 9.59 24.74 3.94
CA TRP A 148 10.29 24.54 5.21
C TRP A 148 10.62 23.13 5.70
N ALA A 149 11.94 22.92 5.72
CA ALA A 149 12.72 21.83 6.23
C ALA A 149 12.67 21.76 7.76
N GLU A 150 12.73 20.53 8.29
CA GLU A 150 13.78 20.02 9.19
C GLU A 150 13.75 18.48 9.18
#